data_AF-A0A7S3F8W5-F1
#
_entry.id   AF-A0A7S3F8W5-F1
#
_cell.length_a   1.000
_cell.length_b   1.000
_cell.length_c   1.000
_cell.angle_alpha   90.00
_cell.angle_beta   90.00
_cell.angle_gamma   90.00
#
_symmetry.space_group_name_H-M   'P 1'
#
loop_
_entity.id
_entity.type
_entity.pdbx_description
1 polymer ?
#
loop_
_entity_poly.entity_id
_entity_poly.type
_entity_poly.pdbx_seq_one_letter_code
_entity_poly.pdbx_strand_id
1 'polypeptide(L)'
;VAKVVCANGVPGAHPDDAFVGFVRVFSGTLHPEAGGALHICRAETVGTQSSSPLERVERVELQSVRLYVLMGRELVPTGRAVAGMICGIGGLGSALFKGATLSSE
;
A
#
# COMPACT_ATOMS: atom_id res chain seq x y z
N VAL A 1 -7.64 2.44 -4.80
CA VAL A 1 -6.79 3.60 -5.16
C VAL A 1 -5.99 3.96 -3.92
N ALA A 2 -4.68 3.78 -3.96
CA ALA A 2 -3.82 4.16 -2.85
C ALA A 2 -3.30 5.59 -3.06
N LYS A 3 -3.42 6.45 -2.05
CA LYS A 3 -2.75 7.76 -2.03
C LYS A 3 -1.62 7.68 -1.03
N VAL A 4 -0.46 8.26 -1.33
CA VAL A 4 0.68 8.27 -0.40
C VAL A 4 0.81 9.65 0.24
N VAL A 5 1.15 9.68 1.53
CA VAL A 5 1.50 10.92 2.24
C VAL A 5 2.84 10.79 2.94
N CYS A 6 3.51 11.93 3.14
CA CYS A 6 4.65 12.02 4.03
C CYS A 6 4.19 11.80 5.48
N ALA A 7 4.85 10.91 6.20
CA ALA A 7 4.54 10.58 7.60
C ALA A 7 5.60 11.10 8.59
N ASN A 8 6.62 11.81 8.11
CA ASN A 8 7.63 12.43 8.96
C ASN A 8 6.99 13.39 9.97
N GLY A 9 7.23 13.14 11.25
CA GLY A 9 6.69 13.94 12.35
C GLY A 9 5.20 13.70 12.66
N VAL A 10 4.55 12.74 12.01
CA VAL A 10 3.19 12.33 12.37
C VAL A 10 3.25 11.44 13.62
N PRO A 11 2.53 11.78 14.70
CA PRO A 11 2.50 10.96 15.91
C PRO A 11 2.07 9.52 15.60
N GLY A 12 2.85 8.57 16.12
CA GLY A 12 2.61 7.12 15.99
C GLY A 12 3.01 6.50 14.65
N ALA A 13 3.57 7.28 13.71
CA ALA A 13 4.30 6.75 12.57
C ALA A 13 5.60 6.07 13.02
N HIS A 14 5.97 4.95 12.39
CA HIS A 14 7.28 4.36 12.63
C HIS A 14 8.40 5.25 12.07
N PRO A 15 9.56 5.41 12.75
CA PRO A 15 10.65 6.28 12.31
C PRO A 15 11.16 5.98 10.89
N ASP A 16 11.13 4.70 10.49
CA ASP A 16 11.57 4.28 9.14
C ASP A 16 10.50 4.52 8.05
N ASP A 17 9.27 4.90 8.42
CA ASP A 17 8.20 5.19 7.48
C ASP A 17 8.18 6.68 7.14
N ALA A 18 9.05 7.09 6.21
CA ALA A 18 8.98 8.43 5.63
C ALA A 18 7.65 8.68 4.89
N PHE A 19 7.06 7.62 4.34
CA PHE A 19 5.80 7.66 3.60
C PHE A 19 4.85 6.56 4.05
N VAL A 20 3.55 6.89 4.09
CA VAL A 20 2.47 5.95 4.39
C VAL A 20 1.45 5.98 3.25
N GLY A 21 1.14 4.81 2.72
CA GLY A 21 0.10 4.61 1.71
C GLY A 21 -1.27 4.39 2.35
N PHE A 22 -2.28 5.12 1.91
CA PHE A 22 -3.66 4.90 2.31
C PHE A 22 -4.29 3.86 1.41
N VAL A 23 -4.75 2.75 1.97
CA VAL A 23 -5.39 1.70 1.19
C VAL A 23 -6.77 1.36 1.75
N ARG A 24 -7.60 0.79 0.88
CA ARG A 24 -8.85 0.15 1.28
C ARG A 24 -8.69 -1.35 1.07
N VAL A 25 -8.97 -2.13 2.10
CA VAL A 25 -9.01 -3.58 1.99
C VAL A 25 -10.33 -3.97 1.33
N PHE A 26 -10.26 -4.56 0.14
CA PHE A 26 -11.46 -5.02 -0.57
C PHE A 26 -11.88 -6.42 -0.13
N SER A 27 -10.90 -7.31 0.07
CA SER A 27 -11.12 -8.71 0.39
C SER A 27 -10.09 -9.20 1.40
N GLY A 28 -10.48 -10.19 2.21
CA GLY A 28 -9.59 -10.85 3.15
C GLY A 28 -9.24 -10.01 4.39
N THR A 29 -8.12 -10.38 5.02
CA THR A 29 -7.54 -9.67 6.17
C THR A 29 -6.05 -9.54 5.96
N LEU A 30 -5.53 -8.31 6.04
CA LEU A 30 -4.09 -8.04 6.03
C LEU A 30 -3.54 -8.14 7.44
N HIS A 31 -2.40 -8.82 7.58
CA HIS A 31 -1.63 -8.87 8.82
C HIS A 31 -0.22 -8.33 8.57
N PRO A 32 0.36 -7.53 9.48
CA PRO A 32 1.74 -7.04 9.37
C PRO A 32 2.76 -8.17 9.24
N GLU A 33 2.48 -9.30 9.91
CA GLU A 33 3.33 -10.49 9.96
C GLU A 33 2.90 -11.59 8.98
N ALA A 34 1.89 -11.34 8.14
CA ALA A 34 1.61 -12.25 7.03
C ALA A 34 2.73 -12.08 6.00
N GLY A 35 3.83 -12.79 6.22
CA GLY A 35 4.99 -12.92 5.34
C GLY A 35 4.68 -13.67 4.03
N GLY A 36 3.57 -13.32 3.39
CA GLY A 36 3.28 -13.67 2.01
C GLY A 36 3.66 -12.49 1.13
N ALA A 37 4.26 -12.77 -0.03
CA ALA A 37 4.61 -11.77 -1.02
C ALA A 37 3.41 -10.88 -1.35
N LEU A 38 3.31 -9.72 -0.69
CA LEU A 38 2.31 -8.74 -1.06
C LEU A 38 2.79 -8.14 -2.36
N HIS A 39 2.04 -8.40 -3.43
CA HIS A 39 2.32 -7.86 -4.74
C HIS A 39 1.61 -6.54 -4.90
N ILE A 40 2.38 -5.49 -5.13
CA ILE A 40 1.85 -4.24 -5.65
C ILE A 40 1.69 -4.42 -7.16
N CYS A 41 0.44 -4.47 -7.64
CA CYS A 41 0.10 -4.50 -9.06
C CYS A 41 -0.27 -3.09 -9.54
N ARG A 42 0.41 -2.61 -10.59
CA ARG A 42 0.09 -1.35 -11.26
C ARG A 42 -0.22 -1.60 -12.73
N ALA A 43 -1.32 -1.03 -13.23
CA ALA A 43 -1.56 -0.92 -14.65
C ALA A 43 -0.88 0.36 -15.16
N GLU A 44 0.20 0.23 -15.93
CA GLU A 44 0.75 1.34 -16.69
C GLU A 44 0.18 1.31 -18.11
N THR A 45 -0.45 2.42 -18.51
CA THR A 45 -0.84 2.63 -19.92
C THR A 45 0.44 2.95 -20.69
N VAL A 46 1.00 1.96 -21.37
CA VAL A 46 2.13 2.19 -22.28
C VAL A 46 1.58 2.93 -23.50
N GLY A 47 1.90 4.22 -23.58
CA GLY A 47 1.57 5.04 -24.74
C GLY A 47 2.38 4.61 -25.93
N THR A 48 1.84 3.75 -26.77
CA THR A 48 2.30 3.56 -28.15
C THR A 48 1.10 3.55 -29.07
N GLN A 49 1.27 4.17 -30.23
CA GLN A 49 0.29 4.44 -31.28
C GLN A 49 -0.30 3.17 -31.93
N SER A 50 -0.78 2.22 -31.15
CA SER A 50 -1.47 1.02 -31.61
C SER A 50 -2.75 0.83 -30.81
N SER A 51 -3.77 0.33 -31.48
CA SER A 51 -5.19 0.34 -31.11
C SER A 51 -5.61 -0.49 -29.88
N SER A 52 -4.68 -0.84 -29.00
CA SER A 52 -4.98 -1.55 -27.74
C SER A 52 -3.95 -1.22 -26.65
N PRO A 53 -4.37 -0.71 -25.47
CA PRO A 53 -3.45 -0.49 -24.37
C PRO A 53 -2.96 -1.85 -23.85
N LEU A 54 -1.67 -2.12 -24.00
CA LEU A 54 -1.02 -3.23 -23.32
C LEU A 54 -0.84 -2.84 -21.85
N GLU A 55 -1.65 -3.42 -20.96
CA GLU A 55 -1.48 -3.27 -19.51
C GLU A 55 -0.25 -4.06 -19.06
N ARG A 56 0.86 -3.35 -18.80
CA ARG A 56 2.01 -3.95 -18.12
C ARG A 56 1.72 -3.95 -16.62
N VAL A 57 1.64 -5.13 -16.02
CA VAL A 57 1.55 -5.30 -14.56
C VAL A 57 2.96 -5.38 -13.99
N GLU A 58 3.39 -4.31 -13.33
CA GLU A 58 4.57 -4.36 -12.46
C GLU A 58 4.19 -5.03 -11.14
N ARG A 59 5.03 -5.96 -10.66
CA ARG A 59 4.85 -6.64 -9.36
C ARG A 59 6.06 -6.35 -8.49
N VAL A 60 5.82 -5.74 -7.34
CA VAL A 60 6.85 -5.54 -6.30
C VAL A 60 6.43 -6.35 -5.07
N GLU A 61 7.34 -7.18 -4.58
CA GLU A 61 7.15 -7.97 -3.37
C GLU A 61 7.51 -7.14 -2.14
N LEU A 62 6.61 -7.10 -1.16
CA LEU A 62 6.84 -6.48 0.14
C LEU A 62 7.03 -7.58 1.19
N GLN A 63 8.20 -7.59 1.84
CA GLN A 63 8.55 -8.61 2.84
C GLN A 63 7.96 -8.33 4.23
N SER A 64 7.78 -7.06 4.58
CA SER A 64 7.21 -6.65 5.86
C SER A 64 6.47 -5.34 5.68
N VAL A 65 5.19 -5.33 6.04
CA VAL A 65 4.34 -4.13 6.00
C VAL A 65 3.91 -3.77 7.41
N ARG A 66 3.84 -2.47 7.69
CA ARG A 66 3.28 -1.96 8.95
C ARG A 66 1.88 -1.42 8.67
N LEU A 67 0.92 -1.79 9.50
CA LEU A 67 -0.45 -1.31 9.34
C LEU A 67 -0.76 -0.24 10.38
N TYR A 68 -1.47 0.80 9.94
CA TYR A 68 -1.89 1.93 10.77
C TYR A 68 -3.38 2.19 10.62
N VAL A 69 -4.04 2.57 11.71
CA VAL A 69 -5.36 3.18 11.70
C VAL A 69 -5.19 4.70 11.72
N LEU A 70 -5.98 5.37 10.88
CA LEU A 70 -5.91 6.80 10.65
C LEU A 70 -6.85 7.51 11.62
N MET A 71 -6.31 8.26 12.58
CA MET A 71 -7.10 8.99 13.59
C MET A 71 -7.10 10.50 13.34
N GLY A 72 -7.10 10.88 12.06
CA GLY A 72 -7.11 12.28 11.61
C GLY A 72 -5.71 12.92 11.62
N ARG A 73 -5.13 13.16 12.82
CA ARG A 73 -3.82 13.81 12.97
C ARG A 73 -2.70 12.86 13.40
N GLU A 74 -3.04 11.63 13.76
CA GLU A 74 -2.11 10.62 14.25
C GLU A 74 -2.35 9.28 13.56
N LEU A 75 -1.32 8.45 13.60
CA LEU A 75 -1.34 7.08 13.13
C LEU A 75 -1.28 6.15 14.34
N VAL A 76 -2.17 5.17 14.40
CA VAL A 76 -2.17 4.17 15.46
C VAL A 76 -1.79 2.81 14.86
N PRO A 77 -0.66 2.21 15.25
CA PRO A 77 -0.28 0.88 14.77
C PRO A 77 -1.38 -0.16 15.04
N THR A 78 -1.64 -1.05 14.08
CA THR A 78 -2.62 -2.14 14.22
C THR A 78 -2.05 -3.48 13.75
N GLY A 79 -2.46 -4.56 14.41
CA GLY A 79 -2.06 -5.92 14.06
C GLY A 79 -2.86 -6.56 12.92
N ARG A 80 -3.94 -5.91 12.44
CA ARG A 80 -4.74 -6.41 11.32
C ARG A 80 -5.57 -5.31 10.64
N ALA A 81 -5.89 -5.50 9.37
CA ALA A 81 -6.89 -4.73 8.64
C ALA A 81 -7.83 -5.66 7.86
N VAL A 82 -9.13 -5.59 8.12
CA VAL A 82 -10.13 -6.47 7.50
C VAL A 82 -10.80 -5.82 6.29
N ALA A 83 -11.43 -6.63 5.44
CA ALA A 83 -12.24 -6.16 4.33
C ALA A 83 -13.21 -5.03 4.73
N GLY A 84 -13.28 -4.00 3.91
CA GLY A 84 -14.04 -2.78 4.15
C GLY A 84 -13.29 -1.69 4.92
N MET A 85 -12.22 -2.03 5.66
CA MET A 85 -11.42 -1.03 6.38
C MET A 85 -10.56 -0.19 5.44
N ILE A 86 -10.38 1.07 5.83
CA ILE A 86 -9.34 1.94 5.30
C ILE A 86 -8.20 1.97 6.33
N CYS A 87 -6.98 1.69 5.89
CA CYS A 87 -5.80 1.69 6.74
C CYS A 87 -4.61 2.36 6.03
N GLY A 88 -3.67 2.83 6.84
CA GLY A 88 -2.34 3.20 6.38
C GLY A 88 -1.45 1.97 6.29
N ILE A 89 -0.59 1.94 5.27
CA ILE A 89 0.46 0.94 5.07
C ILE A 89 1.80 1.66 5.01
N GLY A 90 2.67 1.31 5.95
CA GLY A 90 4.10 1.61 5.92
C GLY A 90 4.93 0.39 5.51
N GLY A 91 6.24 0.57 5.40
CA GLY A 91 7.15 -0.47 4.89
C GLY A 91 7.15 -0.58 3.36
N LEU A 92 6.64 0.44 2.66
CA LEU A 92 6.57 0.46 1.20
C LEU A 92 7.94 0.65 0.52
N GLY A 93 8.97 1.06 1.26
CA GLY A 93 10.31 1.29 0.71
C GLY A 93 10.30 2.27 -0.47
N SER A 94 10.86 1.84 -1.61
CA SER A 94 10.89 2.61 -2.85
C SER A 94 9.64 2.46 -3.71
N ALA A 95 8.69 1.59 -3.33
CA ALA A 95 7.49 1.28 -4.09
C ALA A 95 6.39 2.34 -3.90
N LEU A 96 6.71 3.59 -4.23
CA LEU A 96 5.83 4.75 -4.08
C LEU A 96 5.08 5.02 -5.39
N PHE A 97 3.92 4.38 -5.55
CA PHE A 97 3.09 4.54 -6.74
C PHE A 97 1.93 5.51 -6.49
N LYS A 98 1.56 6.27 -7.54
CA LYS A 98 0.38 7.15 -7.52
C LYS A 98 -0.93 6.41 -7.29
N GLY A 99 -0.96 5.13 -7.69
CA GLY A 99 -2.08 4.22 -7.44
C GLY A 99 -1.66 2.81 -7.83
N ALA A 100 -1.95 1.85 -6.95
CA ALA A 100 -1.70 0.44 -7.19
C ALA A 100 -2.69 -0.42 -6.38
N THR A 101 -2.75 -1.70 -6.71
CA THR A 101 -3.56 -2.72 -6.03
C THR A 101 -2.63 -3.66 -5.28
N LEU A 102 -2.91 -3.90 -4.00
CA LEU A 102 -2.21 -4.90 -3.21
C LEU A 102 -2.99 -6.22 -3.27
N SER A 103 -2.27 -7.32 -3.56
CA SER A 103 -2.82 -8.67 -3.54
C SER A 103 -1.80 -9.62 -2.92
N SER A 104 -2.28 -10.59 -2.13
CA SER A 104 -1.59 -11.88 -2.00
C SER A 104 -1.87 -12.69 -3.28
N GLU A 105 -0.96 -13.58 -3.70
CA GLU A 105 -1.26 -14.54 -4.78
C GLU A 105 -2.53 -15.36 -4.51
#